data_AF-A0A225V9B8-F1
#
_entry.id   AF-A0A225V9B8-F1
#
_cell.length_a   1.000
_cell.length_b   1.000
_cell.length_c   1.000
_cell.angle_alpha   90.00
_cell.angle_beta   90.00
_cell.angle_gamma   90.00
#
_symmetry.space_group_name_H-M   'P 1'
#
loop_
_entity.id
_entity.type
_entity.pdbx_description
1 polymer ?
#
loop_
_entity_poly.entity_id
_entity_poly.type
_entity_poly.pdbx_seq_one_letter_code
_entity_poly.pdbx_strand_id
1 'polypeptide(L)'
;MTLEVLSRALPFRPEWIFPSHLPRSAVPRSGQYCSHLITGQNVRDLMAALPWNVLTGANTPEPMSFEITVDGRLGFLIERYSAVEFQDLIAYWESTHRFPVPSSLIRSDLYLVTFVVERKNRRSHAVARWKQILNLFLIAMREGWCDLDLLLEPYFLHFPKRTDEVAWYPGIEARSTNLANPQLNRREPAHYRLHHASHPARRIARLAGKFFNMAALNPNAPPPGPQP
;
A
#
# COMPACT_ATOMS: atom_id res chain seq x y z
N MET A 1 11.05 6.06 -9.71
CA MET A 1 10.30 7.26 -9.31
C MET A 1 9.29 6.83 -8.25
N THR A 2 9.30 7.36 -7.03
CA THR A 2 8.29 7.04 -6.01
C THR A 2 7.10 7.98 -6.17
N LEU A 3 5.94 7.63 -5.59
CA LEU A 3 4.76 8.50 -5.62
C LEU A 3 5.01 9.88 -4.98
N GLU A 4 6.03 9.97 -4.13
CA GLU A 4 6.58 11.22 -3.61
C GLU A 4 7.08 12.17 -4.72
N VAL A 5 7.72 11.64 -5.76
CA VAL A 5 8.18 12.43 -6.91
C VAL A 5 6.99 12.88 -7.76
N LEU A 6 6.01 12.00 -7.99
CA LEU A 6 4.78 12.35 -8.73
C LEU A 6 3.96 13.42 -7.99
N SER A 7 3.86 13.33 -6.65
CA SER A 7 3.12 14.32 -5.84
C SER A 7 3.75 15.73 -5.82
N ARG A 8 5.02 15.86 -6.23
CA ARG A 8 5.68 17.16 -6.40
C ARG A 8 5.51 17.73 -7.81
N ALA A 9 5.30 16.86 -8.80
CA ALA A 9 5.19 17.22 -10.21
C ALA A 9 3.74 17.44 -10.67
N LEU A 10 2.76 16.90 -9.94
CA LEU A 10 1.35 16.93 -10.30
C LEU A 10 0.54 17.63 -9.19
N PRO A 11 -0.61 18.28 -9.50
CA PRO A 11 -1.49 18.92 -8.52
C PRO A 11 -2.28 17.86 -7.73
N PHE A 12 -1.56 16.93 -7.09
CA PHE A 12 -2.11 15.79 -6.37
C PHE A 12 -1.87 15.98 -4.86
N ARG A 13 -2.95 15.81 -4.09
CA ARG A 13 -2.96 15.93 -2.63
C ARG A 13 -2.62 14.57 -1.98
N PRO A 14 -1.51 14.43 -1.23
CA PRO A 14 -1.11 13.15 -0.62
C PRO A 14 -2.19 12.50 0.27
N GLU A 15 -3.10 13.32 0.82
CA GLU A 15 -4.26 12.93 1.62
C GLU A 15 -5.20 11.97 0.91
N TRP A 16 -5.19 11.97 -0.42
CA TRP A 16 -6.03 11.11 -1.24
C TRP A 16 -5.54 9.67 -1.28
N ILE A 17 -4.28 9.41 -0.93
CA ILE A 17 -3.73 8.06 -0.82
C ILE A 17 -3.52 7.69 0.65
N PHE A 18 -3.07 8.65 1.47
CA PHE A 18 -2.90 8.47 2.91
C PHE A 18 -3.79 9.45 3.68
N PRO A 19 -4.87 8.99 4.35
CA PRO A 19 -5.87 9.87 4.99
C PRO A 19 -5.33 10.77 6.12
N SER A 20 -4.07 10.58 6.54
CA SER A 20 -3.50 11.19 7.73
C SER A 20 -2.16 11.84 7.44
N HIS A 21 -2.11 13.17 7.51
CA HIS A 21 -0.87 13.89 7.84
C HIS A 21 -0.70 13.87 9.35
N LEU A 22 -0.40 12.71 9.93
CA LEU A 22 0.10 12.73 11.29
C LEU A 22 1.55 13.19 11.18
N PRO A 23 1.94 14.35 11.75
CA PRO A 23 3.33 14.75 11.78
C PRO A 23 4.10 13.61 12.42
N ARG A 24 5.24 13.25 11.82
CA ARG A 24 6.21 12.23 12.28
C ARG A 24 6.03 12.01 13.77
N SER A 25 5.26 10.98 14.16
CA SER A 25 5.11 10.72 15.59
C SER A 25 6.52 10.40 16.05
N ALA A 26 7.05 11.32 16.84
CA ALA A 26 8.31 11.12 17.53
C ALA A 26 8.24 9.77 18.25
N VAL A 27 9.42 9.23 18.52
CA VAL A 27 9.63 8.09 19.42
C VAL A 27 8.46 7.98 20.41
N PRO A 28 7.77 6.84 20.49
CA PRO A 28 6.59 6.70 21.33
C PRO A 28 6.89 7.27 22.71
N ARG A 29 5.99 8.09 23.27
CA ARG A 29 6.24 8.66 24.61
C ARG A 29 6.44 7.50 25.58
N SER A 30 7.31 7.69 26.58
CA SER A 30 7.49 6.71 27.66
C SER A 30 6.11 6.35 28.23
N GLY A 31 5.75 5.06 28.22
CA GLY A 31 4.43 4.55 28.62
C GLY A 31 3.41 4.30 27.49
N GLN A 32 3.70 4.64 26.23
CA GLN A 32 2.84 4.32 25.06
C GLN A 32 3.37 3.15 24.21
N TYR A 33 4.53 2.60 24.59
CA TYR A 33 5.21 1.55 23.84
C TYR A 33 5.95 0.64 24.80
N CYS A 34 5.43 -0.59 24.95
CA CYS A 34 6.06 -1.63 25.75
C CYS A 34 7.10 -2.39 24.91
N SER A 35 8.33 -1.88 24.87
CA SER A 35 9.44 -2.53 24.16
C SER A 35 9.75 -3.94 24.66
N HIS A 36 9.36 -4.26 25.90
CA HIS A 36 9.55 -5.59 26.50
C HIS A 36 8.75 -6.69 25.78
N LEU A 37 7.69 -6.34 25.03
CA LEU A 37 6.94 -7.30 24.23
C LEU A 37 7.64 -7.66 22.90
N ILE A 38 8.69 -6.93 22.52
CA ILE A 38 9.43 -7.17 21.27
C ILE A 38 10.49 -8.25 21.48
N THR A 39 10.05 -9.45 21.81
CA THR A 39 10.90 -10.65 21.89
C THR A 39 10.88 -11.38 20.56
N GLY A 40 11.94 -12.13 20.23
CA GLY A 40 11.96 -12.92 18.99
C GLY A 40 10.78 -13.88 18.89
N GLN A 41 10.33 -14.49 20.00
CA GLN A 41 9.17 -15.38 20.01
C GLN A 41 7.87 -14.62 19.67
N ASN A 42 7.60 -13.49 20.33
CA ASN A 42 6.39 -12.72 20.06
C ASN A 42 6.36 -12.20 18.62
N VAL A 43 7.51 -11.82 18.05
CA VAL A 43 7.59 -11.41 16.65
C VAL A 43 7.35 -12.60 15.71
N ARG A 44 7.86 -13.79 16.01
CA ARG A 44 7.54 -15.01 15.25
C ARG A 44 6.05 -15.30 15.28
N ASP A 45 5.44 -15.27 16.45
CA ASP A 45 4.02 -15.56 16.63
C ASP A 45 3.15 -14.54 15.88
N LEU A 46 3.53 -13.26 15.91
CA LEU A 46 2.89 -12.21 15.11
C LEU A 46 2.97 -12.53 13.60
N MET A 47 4.15 -12.87 13.09
CA MET A 47 4.31 -13.16 11.65
C MET A 47 3.60 -14.45 11.25
N ALA A 48 3.54 -15.44 12.15
CA ALA A 48 2.79 -16.68 11.95
C ALA A 48 1.27 -16.46 11.90
N ALA A 49 0.76 -15.39 12.52
CA ALA A 49 -0.64 -15.00 12.43
C ALA A 49 -1.03 -14.34 11.08
N LEU A 50 -0.07 -14.17 10.15
CA LEU A 50 -0.29 -13.64 8.80
C LEU A 50 -1.05 -12.30 8.78
N PRO A 51 -0.61 -11.27 9.51
CA PRO A 51 -1.37 -10.04 9.71
C PRO A 51 -1.60 -9.25 8.41
N TRP A 52 -0.80 -9.48 7.37
CA TRP A 52 -0.99 -8.89 6.05
C TRP A 52 -2.22 -9.44 5.30
N ASN A 53 -2.85 -10.52 5.76
CA ASN A 53 -4.09 -11.03 5.16
C ASN A 53 -5.24 -10.01 5.21
N VAL A 54 -5.17 -8.99 6.06
CA VAL A 54 -6.13 -7.86 6.01
C VAL A 54 -6.08 -7.11 4.67
N LEU A 55 -5.00 -7.23 3.91
CA LEU A 55 -4.82 -6.57 2.61
C LEU A 55 -5.27 -7.42 1.42
N THR A 56 -5.69 -8.68 1.61
CA THR A 56 -6.00 -9.61 0.50
C THR A 56 -7.46 -9.58 0.07
N GLY A 57 -7.70 -9.99 -1.19
CA GLY A 57 -8.93 -10.59 -1.70
C GLY A 57 -10.24 -9.92 -1.28
N ALA A 58 -10.79 -10.35 -0.14
CA ALA A 58 -12.05 -9.84 0.40
C ALA A 58 -12.03 -8.34 0.72
N ASN A 59 -10.86 -7.75 0.95
CA ASN A 59 -10.69 -6.34 1.25
C ASN A 59 -10.11 -5.53 0.08
N THR A 60 -9.88 -6.15 -1.08
CA THR A 60 -9.53 -5.42 -2.30
C THR A 60 -10.80 -4.76 -2.83
N PRO A 61 -10.88 -3.42 -2.88
CA PRO A 61 -12.06 -2.74 -3.36
C PRO A 61 -12.25 -3.00 -4.86
N GLU A 62 -13.50 -3.12 -5.29
CA GLU A 62 -13.81 -3.17 -6.72
C GLU A 62 -13.38 -1.84 -7.38
N PRO A 63 -12.66 -1.89 -8.51
CA PRO A 63 -12.19 -0.67 -9.13
C PRO A 63 -13.35 0.17 -9.68
N MET A 64 -13.32 1.47 -9.40
CA MET A 64 -14.38 2.41 -9.79
C MET A 64 -14.24 2.91 -11.23
N SER A 65 -13.04 2.84 -11.82
CA SER A 65 -12.75 3.46 -13.12
C SER A 65 -12.45 2.47 -14.24
N PHE A 66 -12.29 1.17 -13.93
CA PHE A 66 -11.90 0.15 -14.92
C PHE A 66 -12.45 -1.24 -14.56
N GLU A 67 -12.59 -2.09 -15.57
CA GLU A 67 -12.83 -3.53 -15.39
C GLU A 67 -11.53 -4.28 -15.14
N ILE A 68 -11.50 -5.19 -14.16
CA ILE A 68 -10.29 -5.99 -13.87
C ILE A 68 -9.91 -6.88 -15.07
N THR A 69 -10.89 -7.28 -15.89
CA THR A 69 -10.72 -8.11 -17.09
C THR A 69 -10.56 -7.29 -18.38
N VAL A 70 -10.06 -6.06 -18.31
CA VAL A 70 -9.86 -5.24 -19.51
C VAL A 70 -8.72 -5.82 -20.35
N ASP A 71 -8.84 -5.75 -21.68
CA ASP A 71 -7.80 -6.24 -22.59
C ASP A 71 -6.71 -5.20 -22.88
N GLY A 72 -5.71 -5.59 -23.67
CA GLY A 72 -4.67 -4.70 -24.19
C GLY A 72 -3.67 -4.24 -23.14
N ARG A 73 -3.14 -3.02 -23.32
CA ARG A 73 -2.05 -2.50 -22.48
C ARG A 73 -2.46 -2.32 -21.02
N LEU A 74 -3.71 -1.91 -20.80
CA LEU A 74 -4.24 -1.75 -19.45
C LEU A 74 -4.47 -3.10 -18.77
N GLY A 75 -4.98 -4.09 -19.50
CA GLY A 75 -5.11 -5.47 -18.98
C GLY A 75 -3.80 -6.03 -18.48
N PHE A 76 -2.76 -5.95 -19.32
CA PHE A 76 -1.42 -6.37 -18.95
C PHE A 76 -0.90 -5.62 -17.71
N LEU A 77 -1.12 -4.30 -17.61
CA LEU A 77 -0.75 -3.54 -16.42
C LEU A 77 -1.46 -4.06 -15.15
N ILE A 78 -2.78 -4.29 -15.21
CA ILE A 78 -3.57 -4.76 -14.07
C ILE A 78 -3.15 -6.17 -13.66
N GLU A 79 -2.92 -7.07 -14.60
CA GLU A 79 -2.41 -8.42 -14.35
C GLU A 79 -1.05 -8.39 -13.64
N ARG A 80 -0.10 -7.63 -14.20
CA ARG A 80 1.25 -7.50 -13.62
C ARG A 80 1.22 -6.84 -12.25
N TYR A 81 0.38 -5.83 -12.05
CA TYR A 81 0.18 -5.21 -10.75
C TYR A 81 -0.38 -6.22 -9.74
N SER A 82 -1.41 -6.99 -10.11
CA SER A 82 -2.06 -7.96 -9.22
C SER A 82 -1.07 -9.03 -8.72
N ALA A 83 -0.19 -9.50 -9.59
CA ALA A 83 0.88 -10.42 -9.23
C ALA A 83 1.89 -9.78 -8.25
N VAL A 84 2.29 -8.53 -8.49
CA VAL A 84 3.20 -7.78 -7.61
C VAL A 84 2.55 -7.52 -6.25
N GLU A 85 1.28 -7.10 -6.23
CA GLU A 85 0.51 -6.90 -5.00
C GLU A 85 0.54 -8.15 -4.15
N PHE A 86 0.13 -9.30 -4.71
CA PHE A 86 0.09 -10.57 -4.00
C PHE A 86 1.47 -10.98 -3.46
N GLN A 87 2.52 -10.80 -4.26
CA GLN A 87 3.89 -11.10 -3.87
C GLN A 87 4.39 -10.22 -2.72
N ASP A 88 3.94 -8.96 -2.65
CA ASP A 88 4.51 -7.93 -1.77
C ASP A 88 3.61 -7.51 -0.60
N LEU A 89 2.52 -8.24 -0.32
CA LEU A 89 1.59 -7.95 0.77
C LEU A 89 2.28 -7.75 2.12
N ILE A 90 3.28 -8.59 2.42
CA ILE A 90 4.07 -8.47 3.65
C ILE A 90 4.77 -7.11 3.68
N ALA A 91 5.41 -6.70 2.58
CA ALA A 91 6.13 -5.44 2.49
C ALA A 91 5.19 -4.23 2.59
N TYR A 92 3.99 -4.30 2.01
CA TYR A 92 2.97 -3.25 2.14
C TYR A 92 2.47 -3.13 3.58
N TRP A 93 2.12 -4.25 4.21
CA TRP A 93 1.72 -4.28 5.61
C TRP A 93 2.85 -3.76 6.51
N GLU A 94 4.07 -4.25 6.36
CA GLU A 94 5.22 -3.78 7.13
C GLU A 94 5.56 -2.31 6.93
N SER A 95 5.28 -1.73 5.75
CA SER A 95 5.55 -0.32 5.46
C SER A 95 4.52 0.61 6.06
N THR A 96 3.31 0.11 6.29
CA THR A 96 2.20 0.86 6.90
C THR A 96 2.21 0.74 8.42
N HIS A 97 2.90 -0.26 8.98
CA HIS A 97 2.94 -0.52 10.42
C HIS A 97 4.33 -0.20 10.99
N ARG A 98 4.44 0.86 11.79
CA ARG A 98 5.71 1.20 12.44
C ARG A 98 6.06 0.19 13.54
N PHE A 99 6.97 -0.72 13.22
CA PHE A 99 7.52 -1.71 14.15
C PHE A 99 8.98 -1.39 14.51
N PRO A 100 9.27 -0.51 15.49
CA PRO A 100 10.64 -0.25 15.91
C PRO A 100 11.16 -1.44 16.72
N VAL A 101 12.40 -1.87 16.47
CA VAL A 101 13.08 -2.90 17.26
C VAL A 101 14.28 -2.22 17.93
N PRO A 102 14.32 -2.11 19.27
CA PRO A 102 15.44 -1.50 19.99
C PRO A 102 16.78 -2.15 19.64
N SER A 103 17.82 -1.34 19.46
CA SER A 103 19.15 -1.84 19.10
C SER A 103 19.74 -2.80 20.15
N SER A 104 19.39 -2.63 21.42
CA SER A 104 19.74 -3.59 22.48
C SER A 104 19.13 -4.97 22.23
N LEU A 105 17.86 -5.03 21.84
CA LEU A 105 17.16 -6.29 21.54
C LEU A 105 17.68 -6.93 20.24
N ILE A 106 18.02 -6.14 19.24
CA ILE A 106 18.69 -6.63 18.02
C ILE A 106 20.01 -7.30 18.39
N ARG A 107 20.81 -6.72 19.30
CA ARG A 107 22.10 -7.32 19.71
C ARG A 107 21.95 -8.61 20.51
N SER A 108 20.83 -8.80 21.20
CA SER A 108 20.61 -9.93 22.11
C SER A 108 19.84 -11.10 21.50
N ASP A 109 19.16 -10.92 20.36
CA ASP A 109 18.30 -11.93 19.75
C ASP A 109 18.58 -12.09 18.24
N LEU A 110 19.11 -13.24 17.85
CA LEU A 110 19.50 -13.55 16.46
C LEU A 110 18.31 -13.48 15.50
N TYR A 111 17.10 -13.84 15.95
CA TYR A 111 15.92 -13.74 15.10
C TYR A 111 15.55 -12.29 14.82
N LEU A 112 15.66 -11.41 15.81
CA LEU A 112 15.41 -9.99 15.62
C LEU A 112 16.44 -9.34 14.68
N VAL A 113 17.70 -9.79 14.70
CA VAL A 113 18.71 -9.40 13.70
C VAL A 113 18.22 -9.72 12.29
N THR A 114 17.91 -10.99 12.04
CA THR A 114 17.46 -11.46 10.72
C THR A 114 16.17 -10.78 10.30
N PHE A 115 15.20 -10.67 11.21
CA PHE A 115 13.90 -10.05 10.95
C PHE A 115 14.04 -8.61 10.45
N VAL A 116 14.88 -7.78 11.08
CA VAL A 116 15.06 -6.38 10.68
C VAL A 116 15.74 -6.26 9.32
N VAL A 117 16.69 -7.13 9.00
CA VAL A 117 17.36 -7.18 7.69
C VAL A 117 16.36 -7.61 6.61
N GLU A 118 15.65 -8.70 6.83
CA GLU A 118 14.67 -9.24 5.90
C GLU A 118 13.52 -8.26 5.63
N ARG A 119 13.05 -7.55 6.65
CA ARG A 119 12.05 -6.48 6.48
C ARG A 119 12.53 -5.34 5.58
N LYS A 120 13.80 -4.93 5.73
CA LYS A 120 14.41 -3.92 4.84
C LYS A 120 14.54 -4.44 3.41
N ASN A 121 14.97 -5.70 3.25
CA ASN A 121 15.12 -6.35 1.95
C ASN A 121 13.78 -6.46 1.23
N ARG A 122 12.73 -6.97 1.91
CA ARG A 122 11.36 -7.03 1.39
C ARG A 122 10.89 -5.67 0.89
N ARG A 123 11.03 -4.61 1.70
CA ARG A 123 10.66 -3.24 1.28
C ARG A 123 11.45 -2.78 0.06
N SER A 124 12.76 -3.03 0.02
CA SER A 124 13.62 -2.65 -1.11
C SER A 124 13.18 -3.33 -2.41
N HIS A 125 12.97 -4.64 -2.37
CA HIS A 125 12.52 -5.42 -3.53
C HIS A 125 11.11 -5.03 -3.99
N ALA A 126 10.20 -4.82 -3.05
CA ALA A 126 8.84 -4.40 -3.38
C ALA A 126 8.81 -3.00 -3.99
N VAL A 127 9.63 -2.07 -3.49
CA VAL A 127 9.81 -0.74 -4.12
C VAL A 127 10.42 -0.87 -5.53
N ALA A 128 11.33 -1.82 -5.75
CA ALA A 128 11.89 -2.06 -7.08
C ALA A 128 10.84 -2.58 -8.07
N ARG A 129 10.01 -3.57 -7.67
CA ARG A 129 8.87 -4.06 -8.46
C ARG A 129 7.83 -2.98 -8.70
N TRP A 130 7.50 -2.18 -7.68
CA TRP A 130 6.58 -1.05 -7.82
C TRP A 130 7.04 -0.03 -8.88
N LYS A 131 8.35 0.24 -8.98
CA LYS A 131 8.89 1.08 -10.05
C LYS A 131 8.66 0.49 -11.45
N GLN A 132 8.68 -0.83 -11.59
CA GLN A 132 8.35 -1.50 -12.86
C GLN A 132 6.88 -1.31 -13.20
N ILE A 133 5.97 -1.45 -12.23
CA ILE A 133 4.54 -1.16 -12.40
C ILE A 133 4.31 0.29 -12.82
N LEU A 134 5.00 1.25 -12.19
CA LEU A 134 4.91 2.66 -12.59
C LEU A 134 5.39 2.89 -14.02
N ASN A 135 6.40 2.17 -14.50
CA ASN A 135 6.82 2.27 -15.90
C ASN A 135 5.73 1.74 -16.85
N LEU A 136 5.09 0.62 -16.52
CA LEU A 136 3.96 0.10 -17.30
C LEU A 136 2.79 1.09 -17.33
N PHE A 137 2.51 1.74 -16.19
CA PHE A 137 1.51 2.79 -16.07
C PHE A 137 1.83 3.98 -16.99
N LEU A 138 3.07 4.48 -16.99
CA LEU A 138 3.50 5.57 -17.88
C LEU A 138 3.33 5.21 -19.36
N ILE A 139 3.63 3.97 -19.74
CA ILE A 139 3.44 3.49 -21.12
C ILE A 139 1.95 3.46 -21.47
N ALA A 140 1.12 2.87 -20.60
CA ALA A 140 -0.33 2.82 -20.80
C ALA A 140 -0.93 4.23 -20.94
N MET A 141 -0.50 5.19 -20.12
CA MET A 141 -0.92 6.58 -20.27
C MET A 141 -0.49 7.20 -21.61
N ARG A 142 0.77 7.01 -22.01
CA ARG A 142 1.31 7.58 -23.25
C ARG A 142 0.60 7.05 -24.49
N GLU A 143 0.15 5.80 -24.43
CA GLU A 143 -0.63 5.13 -25.47
C GLU A 143 -2.15 5.42 -25.37
N GLY A 144 -2.58 6.26 -24.43
CA GLY A 144 -3.98 6.67 -24.27
C GLY A 144 -4.87 5.64 -23.58
N TRP A 145 -4.30 4.59 -22.98
CA TRP A 145 -5.06 3.53 -22.30
C TRP A 145 -5.54 3.91 -20.90
N CYS A 146 -4.82 4.80 -20.21
CA CYS A 146 -5.20 5.31 -18.91
C CYS A 146 -4.75 6.75 -18.68
N ASP A 147 -5.13 7.32 -17.54
CA ASP A 147 -4.69 8.64 -17.09
C ASP A 147 -4.32 8.55 -15.60
N LEU A 148 -3.83 9.65 -15.01
CA LEU A 148 -3.36 9.71 -13.64
C LEU A 148 -4.42 9.30 -12.61
N ASP A 149 -5.70 9.46 -12.93
CA ASP A 149 -6.84 9.05 -12.11
C ASP A 149 -6.82 7.55 -11.74
N LEU A 150 -6.18 6.72 -12.56
CA LEU A 150 -5.99 5.29 -12.30
C LEU A 150 -5.01 5.04 -11.13
N LEU A 151 -3.96 5.85 -10.92
CA LEU A 151 -3.12 5.72 -9.70
C LEU A 151 -3.87 6.14 -8.43
N LEU A 152 -4.96 6.89 -8.56
CA LEU A 152 -5.78 7.36 -7.46
C LEU A 152 -6.90 6.38 -7.10
N GLU A 153 -6.92 5.21 -7.73
CA GLU A 153 -7.88 4.16 -7.47
C GLU A 153 -7.49 3.40 -6.16
N PRO A 154 -8.39 3.27 -5.17
CA PRO A 154 -8.21 2.45 -3.96
C PRO A 154 -7.69 1.01 -4.16
N TYR A 155 -7.86 0.47 -5.36
CA TYR A 155 -7.40 -0.82 -5.86
C TYR A 155 -5.89 -0.90 -5.86
N PHE A 156 -5.16 0.20 -6.05
CA PHE A 156 -3.69 0.18 -6.00
C PHE A 156 -3.16 0.41 -4.57
N LEU A 157 -2.35 -0.52 -4.05
CA LEU A 157 -1.57 -0.30 -2.83
C LEU A 157 -0.40 0.62 -3.12
N HIS A 158 -0.28 1.65 -2.29
CA HIS A 158 0.82 2.59 -2.35
C HIS A 158 1.70 2.45 -1.11
N PHE A 159 3.01 2.58 -1.30
CA PHE A 159 3.93 2.70 -0.18
C PHE A 159 3.77 4.07 0.50
N PRO A 160 3.59 4.13 1.83
CA PRO A 160 3.54 5.39 2.55
C PRO A 160 4.83 6.17 2.40
N LYS A 161 4.70 7.51 2.33
CA LYS A 161 5.86 8.38 2.48
C LYS A 161 6.42 8.17 3.89
N ARG A 162 7.71 8.49 4.07
CA ARG A 162 8.34 8.44 5.41
C ARG A 162 7.64 9.34 6.44
N THR A 163 6.88 10.33 5.99
CA THR A 163 6.07 11.23 6.83
C THR A 163 4.70 10.67 7.20
N ASP A 164 4.23 9.64 6.48
CA ASP A 164 2.85 9.13 6.55
C ASP A 164 2.82 7.76 7.26
N GLU A 165 3.93 7.36 7.90
CA GLU A 165 4.01 6.13 8.70
C GLU A 165 3.10 6.24 9.92
N VAL A 166 2.06 5.42 9.99
CA VAL A 166 1.20 5.31 11.18
C VAL A 166 1.92 4.48 12.24
N ALA A 167 1.93 4.99 13.47
CA ALA A 167 2.40 4.25 14.62
C ALA A 167 1.38 3.14 14.93
N TRP A 168 1.72 1.89 14.62
CA TRP A 168 0.95 0.73 15.05
C TRP A 168 1.76 -0.05 16.07
N TYR A 169 1.17 -0.26 17.24
CA TYR A 169 1.81 -0.95 18.35
C TYR A 169 1.20 -2.35 18.49
N PRO A 170 1.93 -3.42 18.12
CA PRO A 170 1.50 -4.76 18.48
C PRO A 170 1.71 -4.94 19.98
N GLY A 171 0.62 -4.89 20.76
CA GLY A 171 0.69 -5.12 22.19
C GLY A 171 -0.69 -5.11 22.85
N ILE A 172 -0.81 -5.80 23.98
CA ILE A 172 -2.01 -5.83 24.82
C ILE A 172 -2.44 -4.42 25.24
N GLU A 173 -1.51 -3.47 25.33
CA GLU A 173 -1.83 -2.04 25.56
C GLU A 173 -2.49 -1.37 24.36
N ALA A 174 -2.21 -1.78 23.12
CA ALA A 174 -2.99 -1.31 21.96
C ALA A 174 -4.42 -1.87 22.02
N ARG A 175 -4.61 -3.07 22.55
CA ARG A 175 -5.95 -3.60 22.84
C ARG A 175 -6.64 -2.82 23.96
N SER A 176 -5.97 -2.48 25.07
CA SER A 176 -6.56 -1.71 26.18
C SER A 176 -6.84 -0.25 25.81
N THR A 177 -5.96 0.38 25.01
CA THR A 177 -6.18 1.73 24.47
C THR A 177 -7.23 1.75 23.36
N ASN A 178 -7.33 0.70 22.53
CA ASN A 178 -8.46 0.52 21.60
C ASN A 178 -9.78 0.24 22.31
N LEU A 179 -9.76 -0.46 23.45
CA LEU A 179 -10.93 -0.66 24.31
C LEU A 179 -11.39 0.66 24.94
N ALA A 180 -10.46 1.49 25.40
CA ALA A 180 -10.76 2.81 25.98
C ALA A 180 -11.19 3.85 24.94
N ASN A 181 -10.61 3.80 23.73
CA ASN A 181 -11.00 4.64 22.60
C ASN A 181 -10.84 3.88 21.27
N PRO A 182 -11.93 3.30 20.74
CA PRO A 182 -11.92 2.57 19.47
C PRO A 182 -11.51 3.42 18.25
N GLN A 183 -11.46 4.75 18.38
CA GLN A 183 -11.04 5.65 17.31
C GLN A 183 -9.52 5.86 17.24
N LEU A 184 -8.78 5.52 18.31
CA LEU A 184 -7.37 5.91 18.47
C LEU A 184 -6.46 5.29 17.39
N ASN A 185 -6.73 4.04 16.99
CA ASN A 185 -5.99 3.33 15.93
C ASN A 185 -6.81 3.09 14.65
N ARG A 186 -7.92 3.81 14.46
CA ARG A 186 -8.88 3.54 13.35
C ARG A 186 -8.36 3.91 11.96
N ARG A 187 -7.21 4.58 11.88
CA ARG A 187 -6.59 4.97 10.62
C ARG A 187 -5.47 4.00 10.29
N GLU A 188 -5.80 2.72 10.10
CA GLU A 188 -4.89 1.83 9.39
C GLU A 188 -4.53 2.49 8.05
N PRO A 189 -3.28 2.47 7.58
CA PRO A 189 -2.94 3.19 6.34
C PRO A 189 -3.66 2.67 5.10
N ALA A 190 -4.23 1.45 5.16
CA ALA A 190 -5.16 0.92 4.17
C ALA A 190 -6.62 1.37 4.40
N HIS A 191 -6.85 2.45 5.17
CA HIS A 191 -8.17 2.95 5.56
C HIS A 191 -9.14 3.07 4.38
N TYR A 192 -8.67 3.54 3.23
CA TYR A 192 -9.54 3.68 2.07
C TYR A 192 -9.83 2.37 1.32
N ARG A 193 -9.13 1.27 1.59
CA ARG A 193 -9.59 -0.05 1.14
C ARG A 193 -10.73 -0.54 2.00
N LEU A 194 -10.56 -0.47 3.33
CA LEU A 194 -11.59 -0.88 4.30
C LEU A 194 -12.82 0.04 4.30
N HIS A 195 -12.64 1.31 3.93
CA HIS A 195 -13.69 2.33 3.87
C HIS A 195 -13.66 3.07 2.53
N HIS A 196 -13.69 2.34 1.41
CA HIS A 196 -13.62 2.91 0.06
C HIS A 196 -14.69 3.99 -0.21
N ALA A 197 -15.89 3.89 0.39
CA ALA A 197 -16.92 4.94 0.37
C ALA A 197 -16.43 6.33 0.85
N SER A 198 -15.44 6.36 1.74
CA SER A 198 -14.88 7.58 2.31
C SER A 198 -13.68 8.15 1.52
N HIS A 199 -13.24 7.48 0.44
CA HIS A 199 -12.06 7.88 -0.33
C HIS A 199 -12.29 9.28 -0.98
N PRO A 200 -11.43 10.29 -0.74
CA PRO A 200 -11.59 11.65 -1.25
C PRO A 200 -11.73 11.71 -2.77
N ALA A 201 -11.08 10.80 -3.48
CA ALA A 201 -11.19 10.74 -4.93
C ALA A 201 -12.56 10.31 -5.46
N ARG A 202 -13.50 9.83 -4.61
CA ARG A 202 -14.92 9.70 -4.97
C ARG A 202 -15.64 11.05 -5.07
N ARG A 203 -15.07 12.13 -4.52
CA ARG A 203 -15.56 13.51 -4.68
C ARG A 203 -15.10 14.14 -5.98
N ILE A 204 -14.19 13.49 -6.70
CA ILE A 204 -13.77 13.89 -8.04
C ILE A 204 -14.73 13.21 -9.00
N ALA A 205 -15.36 13.98 -9.89
CA ALA A 205 -16.14 13.41 -10.97
C ALA A 205 -15.20 12.53 -11.82
N ARG A 206 -15.40 11.21 -11.74
CA ARG A 206 -14.72 10.24 -12.59
C ARG A 206 -15.70 9.75 -13.64
N LEU A 207 -15.20 9.55 -14.85
CA LEU A 207 -15.96 8.83 -15.87
C LEU A 207 -15.99 7.36 -15.43
N ALA A 208 -17.09 6.95 -14.78
CA ALA A 208 -17.33 5.55 -14.48
C ALA A 208 -17.30 4.79 -15.80
N GLY A 209 -16.41 3.80 -15.89
CA GLY A 209 -16.26 3.06 -17.13
C GLY A 209 -15.44 3.67 -18.24
N LYS A 210 -14.62 4.67 -17.91
CA LYS A 210 -13.63 5.23 -18.83
C LYS A 210 -12.74 4.16 -19.46
N PHE A 211 -12.44 3.11 -18.70
CA PHE A 211 -11.52 2.05 -19.11
C PHE A 211 -12.23 0.69 -19.15
N PHE A 212 -13.12 0.53 -20.13
CA PHE A 212 -13.74 -0.74 -20.48
C PHE A 212 -13.30 -1.16 -21.87
N ASN A 213 -13.03 -2.45 -22.01
CA ASN A 213 -12.77 -3.18 -23.25
C ASN A 213 -12.44 -2.30 -24.48
N MET A 214 -11.37 -1.50 -24.41
CA MET A 214 -11.12 -0.42 -25.39
C MET A 214 -10.74 -0.96 -26.78
N ALA A 215 -10.36 -2.23 -26.86
CA ALA A 215 -10.20 -2.95 -28.12
C ALA A 215 -11.52 -3.04 -28.91
N ALA A 216 -12.68 -3.11 -28.25
CA ALA A 216 -13.99 -3.17 -28.89
C ALA A 216 -14.49 -1.79 -29.37
N LEU A 217 -14.00 -0.69 -28.78
CA LEU A 217 -14.50 0.66 -29.02
C LEU A 217 -13.58 1.52 -29.92
N ASN A 218 -12.34 1.11 -30.15
CA ASN A 218 -11.41 1.83 -31.02
C ASN A 218 -10.97 0.95 -32.22
N PRO A 219 -11.60 1.11 -33.41
CA PRO A 219 -11.23 0.38 -34.62
C PRO A 219 -9.82 0.72 -35.15
N ASN A 220 -9.16 1.73 -34.58
CA ASN A 220 -7.79 2.14 -34.91
C ASN A 220 -6.78 1.83 -33.79
N ALA A 221 -7.17 1.09 -32.74
CA ALA A 221 -6.23 0.73 -31.68
C ALA A 221 -5.13 -0.19 -32.27
N PRO A 222 -3.84 0.15 -32.10
CA PRO A 222 -2.76 -0.71 -32.56
C PRO A 222 -2.87 -2.07 -31.85
N PRO A 223 -2.60 -3.18 -32.56
CA PRO A 223 -2.65 -4.50 -31.96
C PRO A 223 -1.70 -4.56 -30.76
N PRO A 224 -2.05 -5.31 -29.70
CA PRO A 224 -1.17 -5.48 -28.56
C PRO A 224 0.20 -5.94 -29.06
N GLY A 225 1.22 -5.11 -28.81
CA GLY A 225 2.59 -5.42 -29.22
C GLY A 225 3.06 -6.73 -28.57
N PRO A 226 4.05 -7.42 -29.18
CA PRO A 226 4.59 -8.65 -28.62
C PRO A 226 5.05 -8.41 -27.17
N GLN A 227 4.60 -9.28 -26.26
CA GLN A 227 5.02 -9.22 -24.86
C GLN A 227 6.52 -9.55 -24.76
N PRO A 228 7.29 -8.83 -23.91
CA PRO A 228 8.68 -9.16 -23.61
C PRO A 228 8.83 -10.39 -22.71
#